data_AF-A0A8U0QF49-F1
#
_entry.id   AF-A0A8U0QF49-F1
#
_cell.length_a   1.000
_cell.length_b   1.000
_cell.length_c   1.000
_cell.angle_alpha   90.00
_cell.angle_beta   90.00
_cell.angle_gamma   90.00
#
_symmetry.space_group_name_H-M   'P 1'
#
loop_
_entity.id
_entity.type
_entity.pdbx_description
1 polymer ?
#
loop_
_entity_poly.entity_id
_entity_poly.type
_entity_poly.pdbx_seq_one_letter_code
_entity_poly.pdbx_strand_id
1 'polypeptide(L)'
;MFITYGDTFLPTSNSYDELYYEIVRMHQIFDNLYCMVLRVSTNTGQWKEPASKVTHSLVNVRAIINHFNPKIESYAAVNHISQLSEDQVLEVVRSNYDTLTLKLQDGLDQFERYSEQPKEAAFFKELVRSISLNVRKNVSLNTLSQDLLLKEFSTIS
;
A
#
# COMPACT_ATOMS: atom_id res chain seq x y z
N MET A 1 -0.65 -3.37 8.62
CA MET A 1 -1.18 -4.50 7.84
C MET A 1 -1.94 -5.37 8.82
N PHE A 2 -3.25 -5.47 8.66
CA PHE A 2 -4.19 -5.97 9.68
C PHE A 2 -4.35 -7.49 9.65
N ILE A 3 -3.22 -8.20 9.75
CA ILE A 3 -3.18 -9.67 9.72
C ILE A 3 -3.96 -10.28 10.90
N THR A 4 -4.20 -9.49 11.96
CA THR A 4 -4.95 -9.89 13.15
C THR A 4 -6.43 -9.51 13.13
N TYR A 5 -6.93 -8.86 12.06
CA TYR A 5 -8.33 -8.37 11.97
C TYR A 5 -9.07 -9.05 10.81
N GLY A 6 -9.01 -10.39 10.78
CA GLY A 6 -9.41 -11.15 9.61
C GLY A 6 -10.87 -11.61 9.57
N ASP A 7 -11.73 -11.36 10.55
CA ASP A 7 -13.15 -11.76 10.41
C ASP A 7 -13.86 -11.03 9.24
N THR A 8 -13.33 -9.89 8.81
CA THR A 8 -13.85 -9.13 7.64
C THR A 8 -13.12 -9.46 6.32
N PHE A 9 -11.91 -10.04 6.36
CA PHE A 9 -11.04 -10.19 5.18
C PHE A 9 -10.51 -11.63 4.95
N LEU A 10 -10.35 -12.40 6.01
CA LEU A 10 -9.89 -13.78 6.07
C LEU A 10 -10.96 -14.64 6.78
N PRO A 11 -12.05 -14.99 6.08
CA PRO A 11 -13.26 -15.54 6.70
C PRO A 11 -13.10 -16.98 7.22
N THR A 12 -12.00 -17.66 6.89
CA THR A 12 -11.77 -19.05 7.27
C THR A 12 -10.38 -19.24 7.85
N SER A 13 -10.23 -20.23 8.73
CA SER A 13 -8.91 -20.62 9.26
C SER A 13 -7.93 -20.97 8.13
N ASN A 14 -8.40 -21.65 7.07
CA ASN A 14 -7.55 -21.99 5.93
C ASN A 14 -6.99 -20.74 5.23
N SER A 15 -7.74 -19.64 5.20
CA SER A 15 -7.25 -18.38 4.61
C SER A 15 -6.04 -17.81 5.36
N TYR A 16 -5.91 -18.09 6.67
CA TYR A 16 -4.71 -17.70 7.43
C TYR A 16 -3.53 -18.62 7.13
N ASP A 17 -3.77 -19.92 6.95
CA ASP A 17 -2.73 -20.90 6.60
C ASP A 17 -2.05 -20.49 5.29
N GLU A 18 -2.87 -20.23 4.27
CA GLU A 18 -2.42 -19.76 2.95
C GLU A 18 -1.70 -18.41 3.03
N LEU A 19 -2.22 -17.47 3.83
CA LEU A 19 -1.59 -16.17 4.01
C LEU A 19 -0.20 -16.31 4.65
N TYR A 20 -0.07 -17.14 5.68
CA TYR A 20 1.20 -17.31 6.41
C TYR A 20 2.19 -18.06 5.54
N TYR A 21 1.74 -19.09 4.81
CA TYR A 21 2.53 -19.74 3.78
C TYR A 21 3.06 -18.71 2.76
N GLU A 22 2.21 -17.87 2.20
CA GLU A 22 2.61 -16.92 1.16
C GLU A 22 3.55 -15.83 1.69
N ILE A 23 3.32 -15.33 2.91
CA ILE A 23 4.22 -14.38 3.58
C ILE A 23 5.63 -14.99 3.74
N VAL A 24 5.68 -16.24 4.21
CA VAL A 24 6.94 -16.95 4.42
C VAL A 24 7.61 -17.26 3.08
N ARG A 25 6.87 -17.71 2.07
CA ARG A 25 7.37 -17.99 0.72
C ARG A 25 8.00 -16.74 0.11
N MET A 26 7.38 -15.58 0.30
CA MET A 26 7.83 -14.28 -0.23
C MET A 26 8.65 -13.45 0.78
N HIS A 27 9.18 -14.05 1.85
CA HIS A 27 9.83 -13.32 2.95
C HIS A 27 10.93 -12.33 2.49
N GLN A 28 11.71 -12.69 1.46
CA GLN A 28 12.78 -11.85 0.92
C GLN A 28 12.28 -10.47 0.46
N ILE A 29 11.06 -10.39 -0.08
CA ILE A 29 10.46 -9.10 -0.50
C ILE A 29 10.23 -8.22 0.74
N PHE A 30 9.70 -8.81 1.81
CA PHE A 30 9.43 -8.10 3.06
C PHE A 30 10.71 -7.70 3.80
N ASP A 31 11.74 -8.55 3.78
CA ASP A 31 13.05 -8.24 4.35
C ASP A 31 13.72 -7.08 3.61
N ASN A 32 13.72 -7.12 2.27
CA ASN A 32 14.26 -6.04 1.45
C ASN A 32 13.51 -4.73 1.68
N LEU A 33 12.17 -4.77 1.69
CA LEU A 33 11.34 -3.61 1.98
C LEU A 33 11.62 -3.05 3.38
N TYR A 34 11.68 -3.91 4.39
CA TYR A 34 11.97 -3.52 5.76
C TYR A 34 13.34 -2.84 5.87
N CYS A 35 14.38 -3.42 5.28
CA CYS A 35 15.72 -2.85 5.27
C CYS A 35 15.77 -1.45 4.63
N MET A 36 15.11 -1.29 3.46
CA MET A 36 15.04 0.00 2.78
C MET A 36 14.33 1.06 3.63
N VAL A 37 13.16 0.71 4.18
CA VAL A 37 12.33 1.64 4.95
C VAL A 37 12.97 1.97 6.30
N LEU A 38 13.59 1.01 6.97
CA LEU A 38 14.29 1.21 8.24
C LEU A 38 15.43 2.22 8.12
N ARG A 39 16.17 2.17 7.01
CA ARG A 39 17.22 3.17 6.73
C ARG A 39 16.63 4.57 6.57
N VAL A 40 15.46 4.70 5.93
CA VAL A 40 14.80 6.00 5.75
C VAL A 40 14.19 6.51 7.04
N SER A 41 13.65 5.63 7.90
CA SER A 41 13.03 6.01 9.18
C SER A 41 14.04 6.43 10.25
N THR A 42 15.30 6.01 10.12
CA THR A 42 16.39 6.38 11.03
C THR A 42 17.16 7.63 10.58
N ASN A 43 16.98 8.07 9.34
CA ASN A 43 17.58 9.29 8.80
C ASN A 43 16.75 10.55 9.12
N THR A 44 17.38 11.71 9.00
CA THR A 44 16.69 13.01 9.02
C THR A 44 16.15 13.34 7.64
N GLY A 45 14.85 13.64 7.53
CA GLY A 45 14.25 14.09 6.27
C GLY A 45 12.73 14.00 6.28
N GLN A 46 12.10 14.55 5.23
CA GLN A 46 10.64 14.61 5.09
C GLN A 46 9.96 13.22 5.07
N TRP A 47 10.73 12.17 4.74
CA TRP A 47 10.22 10.80 4.63
C TRP A 47 10.35 9.99 5.92
N LYS A 48 10.94 10.54 6.98
CA LYS A 48 11.17 9.84 8.26
C LYS A 48 9.88 9.28 8.86
N GLU A 49 8.85 10.13 8.98
CA GLU A 49 7.57 9.75 9.59
C GLU A 49 6.78 8.75 8.73
N PRO A 50 6.60 8.95 7.40
CA PRO A 50 6.02 7.92 6.54
C PRO A 50 6.75 6.58 6.60
N ALA A 51 8.10 6.59 6.56
CA ALA A 51 8.90 5.38 6.65
C ALA A 51 8.69 4.67 8.00
N SER A 52 8.67 5.43 9.11
CA SER A 52 8.39 4.88 10.43
C SER A 52 7.03 4.18 10.47
N LYS A 53 5.98 4.76 9.88
CA LYS A 53 4.65 4.11 9.81
C LYS A 53 4.69 2.78 9.06
N VAL A 54 5.46 2.68 7.98
CA VAL A 54 5.63 1.43 7.23
C VAL A 54 6.41 0.42 8.05
N THR A 55 7.49 0.81 8.73
CA THR A 55 8.24 -0.05 9.65
C THR A 55 7.32 -0.66 10.71
N HIS A 56 6.47 0.16 11.34
CA HIS A 56 5.50 -0.31 12.33
C HIS A 56 4.45 -1.24 11.71
N SER A 57 4.02 -0.97 10.48
CA SER A 57 3.02 -1.79 9.77
C SER A 57 3.53 -3.19 9.40
N LEU A 58 4.86 -3.38 9.33
CA LEU A 58 5.52 -4.65 9.02
C LEU A 58 5.81 -5.53 10.25
N VAL A 59 5.52 -5.06 11.46
CA VAL A 59 5.86 -5.78 12.72
C VAL A 59 5.32 -7.21 12.73
N ASN A 60 4.04 -7.41 12.41
CA ASN A 60 3.43 -8.75 12.42
C ASN A 60 3.94 -9.63 11.27
N VAL A 61 4.18 -9.05 10.08
CA VAL A 61 4.78 -9.79 8.96
C VAL A 61 6.13 -10.35 9.35
N ARG A 62 6.97 -9.53 10.00
CA ARG A 62 8.28 -9.97 10.49
C ARG A 62 8.18 -11.00 11.61
N ALA A 63 7.19 -10.88 12.50
CA ALA A 63 6.95 -11.88 13.53
C ALA A 63 6.62 -13.25 12.93
N ILE A 64 5.77 -13.29 11.90
CA ILE A 64 5.43 -14.52 11.15
C ILE A 64 6.68 -15.13 10.50
N ILE A 65 7.43 -14.33 9.73
CA ILE A 65 8.66 -14.79 9.04
C ILE A 65 9.66 -15.36 10.05
N ASN A 66 9.98 -14.61 11.10
CA ASN A 66 10.95 -15.01 12.11
C ASN A 66 10.50 -16.22 12.94
N HIS A 67 9.20 -16.46 13.04
CA HIS A 67 8.64 -17.61 13.76
C HIS A 67 8.73 -18.89 12.92
N PHE A 68 8.38 -18.81 11.64
CA PHE A 68 8.22 -20.00 10.79
C PHE A 68 9.48 -20.39 10.01
N ASN A 69 10.30 -19.44 9.53
CA ASN A 69 11.55 -19.78 8.83
C ASN A 69 12.43 -20.80 9.60
N PRO A 70 12.78 -20.57 10.89
CA PRO A 70 13.61 -21.54 11.61
C PRO A 70 12.91 -22.89 11.83
N LYS A 71 11.58 -22.92 11.90
CA LYS A 71 10.81 -24.17 12.04
C LYS A 71 10.79 -24.97 10.74
N ILE A 72 10.67 -24.28 9.61
CA ILE A 72 10.75 -24.87 8.27
C ILE A 72 12.16 -25.43 8.04
N GLU A 73 13.20 -24.67 8.37
CA GLU A 73 14.59 -25.13 8.29
C GLU A 73 14.84 -26.34 9.18
N SER A 74 14.30 -26.33 10.41
CA SER A 74 14.38 -27.48 11.32
C SER A 74 13.65 -28.69 10.78
N TYR A 75 12.45 -28.52 10.21
CA TYR A 75 11.69 -29.63 9.61
C TYR A 75 12.44 -30.22 8.41
N ALA A 76 13.02 -29.37 7.55
CA ALA A 76 13.85 -29.77 6.41
C ALA A 76 15.05 -30.61 6.87
N ALA A 77 15.76 -30.14 7.91
CA ALA A 77 16.93 -30.81 8.45
C ALA A 77 16.61 -32.18 9.07
N VAL A 78 15.54 -32.27 9.88
CA VAL A 78 15.12 -33.51 10.54
C VAL A 78 14.65 -34.57 9.53
N ASN A 79 13.95 -34.14 8.48
CA ASN A 79 13.46 -35.06 7.45
C ASN A 79 14.46 -35.31 6.31
N HIS A 80 15.66 -34.71 6.38
CA HIS A 80 16.69 -34.78 5.33
C HIS A 80 16.18 -34.35 3.94
N ILE A 81 15.37 -33.30 3.90
CA ILE A 81 14.75 -32.74 2.68
C ILE A 81 15.43 -31.41 2.36
N SER A 82 15.89 -31.24 1.11
CA SER A 82 16.54 -29.99 0.67
C SER A 82 15.56 -28.85 0.42
N GLN A 83 14.33 -29.16 0.02
CA GLN A 83 13.27 -28.19 -0.27
C GLN A 83 11.90 -28.79 0.04
N LEU A 84 11.09 -28.09 0.84
CA LEU A 84 9.74 -28.54 1.21
C LEU A 84 8.73 -28.28 0.08
N SER A 85 7.73 -29.16 -0.03
CA SER A 85 6.51 -28.87 -0.79
C SER A 85 5.61 -27.89 -0.05
N GLU A 86 4.63 -27.33 -0.77
CA GLU A 86 3.58 -26.47 -0.20
C GLU A 86 2.86 -27.13 0.98
N ASP A 87 2.39 -28.37 0.80
CA ASP A 87 1.70 -29.13 1.84
C ASP A 87 2.56 -29.33 3.11
N GLN A 88 3.87 -29.54 2.95
CA GLN A 88 4.78 -29.70 4.07
C GLN A 88 4.99 -28.38 4.83
N VAL A 89 5.07 -27.25 4.11
CA VAL A 89 5.14 -25.93 4.77
C VAL A 89 3.82 -25.64 5.51
N LEU A 90 2.67 -25.92 4.88
CA LEU A 90 1.35 -25.77 5.50
C LEU A 90 1.18 -26.67 6.74
N GLU A 91 1.76 -27.87 6.74
CA GLU A 91 1.82 -28.72 7.94
C GLU A 91 2.60 -28.05 9.08
N VAL A 92 3.77 -27.49 8.80
CA VAL A 92 4.57 -26.76 9.78
C VAL A 92 3.82 -25.54 10.31
N VAL A 93 3.13 -24.79 9.43
CA VAL A 93 2.32 -23.63 9.82
C VAL A 93 1.21 -24.05 10.78
N ARG A 94 0.40 -25.04 10.38
CA ARG A 94 -0.74 -25.53 11.18
C ARG A 94 -0.32 -26.06 12.54
N SER A 95 0.83 -26.72 12.62
CA SER A 95 1.34 -27.33 13.85
C SER A 95 1.98 -26.35 14.84
N ASN A 96 2.12 -25.07 14.48
CA ASN A 96 2.86 -24.08 15.28
C ASN A 96 2.12 -22.74 15.44
N TYR A 97 0.80 -22.71 15.24
CA TYR A 97 -0.03 -21.52 15.44
C TYR A 97 -0.07 -21.05 16.89
N ASP A 98 -0.19 -21.98 17.81
CA ASP A 98 -0.33 -21.76 19.25
C ASP A 98 0.86 -21.02 19.87
N THR A 99 2.04 -21.18 19.27
CA THR A 99 3.28 -20.53 19.73
C THR A 99 3.56 -19.20 19.05
N LEU A 100 2.80 -18.82 18.00
CA LEU A 100 2.98 -17.54 17.31
C LEU A 100 2.31 -16.41 18.10
N THR A 101 3.10 -15.41 18.47
CA THR A 101 2.59 -14.18 19.11
C THR A 101 2.61 -13.01 18.14
N LEU A 102 1.45 -12.40 17.90
CA LEU A 102 1.30 -11.21 17.04
C LEU A 102 0.94 -9.99 17.86
N LYS A 103 1.43 -8.82 17.42
CA LYS A 103 1.07 -7.54 18.04
C LYS A 103 -0.34 -7.14 17.59
N LEU A 104 -1.22 -6.90 18.55
CA LEU A 104 -2.51 -6.28 18.27
C LEU A 104 -2.28 -4.82 17.89
N GLN A 105 -2.94 -4.39 16.81
CA GLN A 105 -2.81 -3.02 16.33
C GLN A 105 -3.93 -2.15 16.92
N ASP A 106 -3.55 -1.11 17.65
CA ASP A 106 -4.49 -0.17 18.27
C ASP A 106 -5.09 0.78 17.22
N GLY A 107 -6.27 1.35 17.52
CA GLY A 107 -6.91 2.37 16.68
C GLY A 107 -7.60 1.84 15.42
N LEU A 108 -7.92 0.55 15.39
CA LEU A 108 -8.67 -0.11 14.31
C LEU A 108 -10.13 0.35 14.19
N ASP A 109 -10.68 0.81 15.31
CA ASP A 109 -11.97 1.47 15.46
C ASP A 109 -11.96 2.90 14.90
N GLN A 110 -10.78 3.50 14.73
CA GLN A 110 -10.59 4.84 14.19
C GLN A 110 -10.23 4.79 12.70
N PHE A 111 -11.22 4.51 11.86
CA PHE A 111 -11.09 4.75 10.43
C PHE A 111 -11.68 6.12 10.07
N GLU A 112 -11.00 6.86 9.20
CA GLU A 112 -11.57 8.07 8.61
C GLU A 112 -12.70 7.61 7.67
N ARG A 113 -13.96 7.85 8.07
CA ARG A 113 -15.10 7.51 7.23
C ARG A 113 -14.92 8.19 5.88
N TYR A 114 -15.20 7.44 4.81
CA TYR A 114 -15.30 8.01 3.47
C TYR A 114 -16.17 9.27 3.53
N SER A 115 -15.60 10.41 3.13
CA SER A 115 -16.28 11.69 3.07
C SER A 115 -16.39 12.10 1.61
N GLU A 116 -17.62 12.33 1.15
CA GLU A 116 -17.87 12.89 -0.19
C GLU A 116 -17.27 14.30 -0.36
N GLN A 117 -16.99 15.00 0.75
CA GLN A 117 -16.17 16.20 0.77
C GLN A 117 -14.83 15.90 1.48
N PRO A 118 -13.80 15.47 0.73
CA PRO A 118 -12.46 15.34 1.28
C PRO A 118 -11.96 16.69 1.78
N LYS A 119 -11.03 16.71 2.74
CA LYS A 119 -10.48 17.93 3.34
C LYS A 119 -9.90 18.89 2.28
N GLU A 120 -9.43 18.31 1.19
CA GLU A 120 -8.81 18.99 0.06
C GLU A 120 -9.84 19.54 -0.94
N ALA A 121 -11.15 19.30 -0.77
CA ALA A 121 -12.19 19.74 -1.71
C ALA A 121 -12.18 21.26 -1.94
N ALA A 122 -11.94 22.05 -0.89
CA ALA A 122 -11.83 23.50 -1.01
C ALA A 122 -10.60 23.91 -1.84
N PHE A 123 -9.48 23.21 -1.67
CA PHE A 123 -8.26 23.42 -2.45
C PHE A 123 -8.49 23.12 -3.93
N PHE A 124 -9.08 21.96 -4.27
CA PHE A 124 -9.37 21.61 -5.66
C PHE A 124 -10.38 22.56 -6.31
N LYS A 125 -11.39 23.01 -5.56
CA LYS A 125 -12.35 24.01 -6.05
C LYS A 125 -11.66 25.32 -6.41
N GLU A 126 -10.74 25.79 -5.56
CA GLU A 126 -9.98 27.00 -5.80
C GLU A 126 -8.99 26.86 -6.97
N LEU A 127 -8.33 25.70 -7.09
CA LEU A 127 -7.45 25.37 -8.21
C LEU A 127 -8.21 25.41 -9.55
N VAL A 128 -9.36 24.74 -9.66
CA VAL A 128 -10.20 24.73 -10.87
C VAL A 128 -10.68 26.14 -11.22
N ARG A 129 -11.07 26.94 -10.21
CA ARG A 129 -11.47 28.34 -10.40
C ARG A 129 -10.32 29.17 -10.96
N SER A 130 -9.12 29.03 -10.40
CA SER A 130 -7.93 29.74 -10.85
C SER A 130 -7.56 29.39 -12.29
N ILE A 131 -7.52 28.09 -12.63
CA ILE A 131 -7.26 27.61 -14.00
C ILE A 131 -8.31 28.17 -14.96
N SER A 132 -9.59 28.10 -14.60
CA SER A 132 -10.70 28.58 -15.43
C SER A 132 -10.61 30.09 -15.70
N LEU A 133 -10.23 30.89 -14.71
CA LEU A 133 -10.00 32.32 -14.86
C LEU A 133 -8.76 32.63 -15.70
N ASN A 134 -7.69 31.85 -15.54
CA ASN A 134 -6.48 32.00 -16.33
C ASN A 134 -6.76 31.69 -17.81
N VAL A 135 -7.41 30.57 -18.10
CA VAL A 135 -7.81 30.18 -19.46
C VAL A 135 -8.71 31.25 -20.07
N ARG A 136 -9.74 31.71 -19.36
CA ARG A 136 -10.64 32.77 -19.87
C ARG A 136 -9.91 34.07 -20.20
N LYS A 137 -8.88 34.43 -19.43
CA LYS A 137 -8.11 35.67 -19.65
C LYS A 137 -7.07 35.52 -20.75
N ASN A 138 -6.43 34.37 -20.85
CA ASN A 138 -5.25 34.17 -21.71
C ASN A 138 -5.55 33.40 -23.00
N VAL A 139 -6.71 32.76 -23.11
CA VAL A 139 -7.16 32.12 -24.35
C VAL A 139 -8.11 33.08 -25.08
N SER A 140 -7.58 33.76 -26.08
CA SER A 140 -8.33 34.64 -26.98
C SER A 140 -9.28 33.82 -27.86
N LEU A 141 -10.54 33.68 -27.46
CA LEU A 141 -11.55 32.95 -28.24
C LEU A 141 -12.16 33.76 -29.41
N ASN A 142 -11.66 34.97 -29.75
CA ASN A 142 -12.37 35.84 -30.70
C ASN A 142 -11.54 36.60 -31.74
N THR A 143 -10.23 36.38 -31.89
CA THR A 143 -9.49 37.11 -32.94
C THR A 143 -9.38 36.34 -34.25
N LEU A 144 -9.30 35.00 -34.23
CA LEU A 144 -9.11 34.24 -35.46
C LEU A 144 -10.35 34.25 -36.38
N SER A 145 -11.55 34.24 -35.81
CA SER A 145 -12.82 34.21 -36.57
C SER A 145 -13.26 35.59 -37.06
N GLN A 146 -13.02 36.66 -36.30
CA GLN A 146 -13.38 38.02 -36.70
C GLN A 146 -12.46 38.56 -37.80
N ASP A 147 -11.15 38.27 -37.75
CA ASP A 147 -10.20 38.71 -38.78
C ASP A 147 -10.45 37.99 -40.12
N LEU A 148 -10.84 36.71 -40.08
CA LEU A 148 -11.24 35.95 -41.28
C LEU A 148 -12.52 36.52 -41.91
N LEU A 149 -13.54 36.81 -41.10
CA LEU A 149 -14.79 37.42 -41.58
C LEU A 149 -14.57 38.83 -42.15
N LEU A 150 -13.79 39.67 -41.49
CA LEU A 150 -13.45 41.02 -41.98
C LEU A 150 -12.69 40.97 -43.30
N LYS A 151 -11.82 39.97 -43.49
CA LYS A 151 -11.09 39.78 -44.74
C LYS A 151 -12.00 39.37 -45.90
N GLU A 152 -12.99 38.51 -45.66
CA GLU A 152 -13.98 38.14 -46.69
C GLU A 152 -14.88 39.31 -47.11
N PHE A 153 -15.28 40.18 -46.18
CA PHE A 153 -16.06 41.38 -46.53
C PHE A 153 -15.23 42.44 -47.28
N SER A 154 -13.92 42.50 -47.05
CA SER A 154 -13.03 43.44 -47.76
C SER A 154 -12.86 43.12 -49.24
N THR A 155 -13.11 41.87 -49.66
CA THR A 155 -13.05 41.44 -51.06
C THR A 155 -14.35 41.67 -51.85
N ILE A 156 -15.40 42.20 -51.23
CA ILE A 156 -16.73 42.40 -51.83
C ILE A 156 -17.00 43.90 -52.15
N SER A 157 -16.05 44.81 -51.93
CA SER A 157 -16.12 46.22 -52.38
C SER A 157 -15.28 46.45 -53.63
#